data_AF-K3WRZ6-F1
#
_entry.id   AF-K3WRZ6-F1
#
_cell.length_a   1.000
_cell.length_b   1.000
_cell.length_c   1.000
_cell.angle_alpha   90.00
_cell.angle_beta   90.00
_cell.angle_gamma   90.00
#
_symmetry.space_group_name_H-M   'P 1'
#
loop_
_entity.id
_entity.type
_entity.pdbx_description
1 polymer ?
#
loop_
_entity_poly.entity_id
_entity_poly.type
_entity_poly.pdbx_seq_one_letter_code
_entity_poly.pdbx_strand_id
1 'polypeptide(L)'
;MPSASILLKCIAALALASAGVAQAAKPTPFVIADSQVYSLVVNTTLRTPTTNMIAAQGATFMTVHFASFNLAAGDKVVVRDVEGFTKYEYTGLGRANLGNSASGFYSSTIPGDQVIVEFQPSPESVTGAYGFNIDKITRSSDTGSASTVCGTDQSRPAKCYANDTALPNVYGKAQAVARLFIVGGEACSGWLVGSQGHLLTNAHCISTADEAAQTDYELGAESNSCEEECQLRDGCKGTIVATSAQLVAVDTNIDYALVKLDTTADLSGYGHLTMRVSGAIQNEQIYIPQHPSGWAKRIAAIDDDGNVTVVNKVGQPLGCGTFHVGYTADTRGGSSGSPVLAASDNNVIALHACGGLDEVCENSGIDIRTVIWDLKNKGITLPDDALTDPTATIPPGIWTPDFSTPAPTEAPAPAVPSTLCRVFRQASTCAISGTVCAWVNGACIPTPVTSTPATPSPTPNAGQE
;
A
#
# COMPACT_ATOMS: atom_id res chain seq x y z
N MET A 1 19.18 -34.56 66.01
CA MET A 1 20.17 -34.15 65.00
C MET A 1 20.64 -35.41 64.30
N PRO A 2 20.77 -35.54 62.96
CA PRO A 2 20.64 -34.56 61.87
C PRO A 2 19.64 -34.97 60.74
N SER A 3 19.65 -34.20 59.65
CA SER A 3 19.46 -34.59 58.23
C SER A 3 18.07 -34.62 57.54
N ALA A 4 17.96 -33.69 56.57
CA ALA A 4 17.53 -33.84 55.17
C ALA A 4 16.07 -34.18 54.82
N SER A 5 15.39 -33.24 54.15
CA SER A 5 14.80 -33.45 52.81
C SER A 5 14.30 -32.13 52.22
N ILE A 6 14.92 -31.73 51.11
CA ILE A 6 14.51 -30.61 50.25
C ILE A 6 13.37 -31.13 49.36
N LEU A 7 12.18 -30.57 49.47
CA LEU A 7 11.08 -30.82 48.54
C LEU A 7 10.91 -29.61 47.62
N LEU A 8 11.40 -29.76 46.39
CA LEU A 8 11.22 -28.83 45.28
C LEU A 8 9.74 -28.84 44.88
N LYS A 9 9.00 -27.75 45.12
CA LYS A 9 7.65 -27.56 44.56
C LYS A 9 7.76 -26.75 43.28
N CYS A 10 7.63 -27.42 42.14
CA CYS A 10 7.39 -26.80 40.84
C CYS A 10 6.07 -26.02 40.89
N ILE A 11 6.14 -24.70 40.76
CA ILE A 11 4.97 -23.86 40.45
C ILE A 11 5.04 -23.59 38.95
N ALA A 12 4.23 -24.30 38.18
CA ALA A 12 4.00 -23.98 36.78
C ALA A 12 3.12 -22.73 36.70
N ALA A 13 3.70 -21.60 36.32
CA ALA A 13 2.96 -20.41 35.94
C ALA A 13 2.35 -20.65 34.55
N LEU A 14 1.03 -20.87 34.48
CA LEU A 14 0.30 -20.76 33.22
C LEU A 14 0.25 -19.26 32.85
N ALA A 15 1.11 -18.86 31.91
CA ALA A 15 0.96 -17.60 31.21
C ALA A 15 -0.29 -17.70 30.31
N LEU A 16 -1.36 -16.99 30.69
CA LEU A 16 -2.46 -16.69 29.78
C LEU A 16 -1.91 -15.76 28.69
N ALA A 17 -1.49 -16.34 27.57
CA ALA A 17 -1.28 -15.58 26.34
C ALA A 17 -2.66 -15.06 25.90
N SER A 18 -2.93 -13.79 26.16
CA SER A 18 -3.96 -13.09 25.43
C SER A 18 -3.47 -13.01 23.98
N ALA A 19 -4.14 -13.74 23.09
CA ALA A 19 -4.03 -13.52 21.67
C ALA A 19 -4.61 -12.13 21.38
N GLY A 20 -3.79 -11.10 21.54
CA GLY A 20 -4.05 -9.83 20.89
C GLY A 20 -4.03 -10.10 19.40
N VAL A 21 -5.12 -9.76 18.71
CA VAL A 21 -5.11 -9.69 17.25
C VAL A 21 -4.00 -8.71 16.90
N ALA A 22 -2.92 -9.19 16.27
CA ALA A 22 -1.86 -8.32 15.79
C ALA A 22 -2.51 -7.41 14.75
N GLN A 23 -2.67 -6.13 15.08
CA GLN A 23 -3.01 -5.11 14.09
C GLN A 23 -1.91 -5.16 13.03
N ALA A 24 -2.27 -5.40 11.76
CA ALA A 24 -1.31 -5.34 10.67
C ALA A 24 -0.56 -4.00 10.75
N ALA A 25 0.78 -4.04 10.71
CA ALA A 25 1.58 -2.84 10.70
C ALA A 25 1.14 -1.96 9.51
N LYS A 26 1.09 -0.65 9.73
CA LYS A 26 0.74 0.30 8.66
C LYS A 26 1.70 0.10 7.48
N PRO A 27 1.22 0.05 6.22
CA PRO A 27 2.09 -0.07 5.06
C PRO A 27 3.14 1.04 5.03
N THR A 28 4.31 0.74 4.48
CA THR A 28 5.42 1.66 4.24
C THR A 28 5.90 1.48 2.79
N PRO A 29 6.61 2.46 2.20
CA PRO A 29 7.18 2.29 0.87
C PRO A 29 8.08 1.07 0.80
N PHE A 30 8.23 0.50 -0.38
CA PHE A 30 9.09 -0.66 -0.55
C PHE A 30 10.54 -0.24 -0.73
N VAL A 31 11.40 -0.59 0.22
CA VAL A 31 12.82 -0.25 0.17
C VAL A 31 13.54 -1.16 -0.83
N ILE A 32 14.11 -0.54 -1.87
CA ILE A 32 14.84 -1.19 -2.96
C ILE A 32 16.33 -0.85 -2.97
N ALA A 33 16.79 0.02 -2.06
CA ALA A 33 18.16 0.46 -1.97
C ALA A 33 18.72 0.37 -0.54
N ASP A 34 20.02 0.11 -0.42
CA ASP A 34 20.75 0.24 0.83
C ASP A 34 21.39 1.63 0.89
N SER A 35 21.35 2.28 2.05
CA SER A 35 22.13 3.50 2.29
C SER A 35 23.53 3.17 2.77
N GLN A 36 24.51 3.90 2.25
CA GLN A 36 25.91 3.83 2.66
C GLN A 36 26.41 5.23 2.98
N VAL A 37 27.08 5.36 4.12
CA VAL A 37 27.75 6.62 4.49
C VAL A 37 28.84 6.92 3.48
N TYR A 38 28.91 8.16 3.05
CA TYR A 38 29.92 8.69 2.16
C TYR A 38 30.35 10.08 2.65
N SER A 39 31.47 10.61 2.17
CA SER A 39 31.84 11.99 2.51
C SER A 39 32.58 12.64 1.37
N LEU A 40 31.97 13.68 0.82
CA LEU A 40 32.58 14.56 -0.15
C LEU A 40 32.09 15.99 0.08
N VAL A 41 33.02 16.89 0.35
CA VAL A 41 32.75 18.32 0.51
C VAL A 41 33.44 19.05 -0.62
N VAL A 42 32.68 19.84 -1.37
CA VAL A 42 33.22 20.69 -2.44
C VAL A 42 32.88 22.15 -2.12
N ASN A 43 33.92 22.92 -1.80
CA ASN A 43 33.80 24.37 -1.64
C ASN A 43 33.94 25.05 -3.01
N THR A 44 32.89 25.73 -3.45
CA THR A 44 32.81 26.33 -4.79
C THR A 44 33.26 27.79 -4.82
N THR A 45 33.73 28.35 -3.70
CA THR A 45 34.22 29.75 -3.60
C THR A 45 35.38 30.03 -4.55
N LEU A 46 36.27 29.05 -4.75
CA LEU A 46 37.41 29.16 -5.67
C LEU A 46 37.02 28.98 -7.14
N ARG A 47 35.76 28.62 -7.42
CA ARG A 47 35.23 28.39 -8.79
C ARG A 47 36.10 27.43 -9.62
N THR A 48 36.72 26.44 -8.98
CA THR A 48 37.51 25.41 -9.65
C THR A 48 36.60 24.23 -10.01
N PRO A 49 36.51 23.82 -11.29
CA PRO A 49 35.76 22.62 -11.68
C PRO A 49 36.24 21.37 -10.93
N THR A 50 35.32 20.48 -10.57
CA THR A 50 35.66 19.20 -9.93
C THR A 50 34.96 18.04 -10.61
N THR A 51 35.55 16.84 -10.50
CA THR A 51 34.97 15.59 -11.01
C THR A 51 35.30 14.50 -10.00
N ASN A 52 34.27 13.89 -9.43
CA ASN A 52 34.41 12.83 -8.44
C ASN A 52 33.62 11.60 -8.89
N MET A 53 34.30 10.48 -9.04
CA MET A 53 33.67 9.19 -9.32
C MET A 53 33.41 8.48 -7.99
N ILE A 54 32.19 7.99 -7.82
CA ILE A 54 31.75 7.18 -6.69
C ILE A 54 31.31 5.83 -7.24
N ALA A 55 31.76 4.73 -6.63
CA ALA A 55 31.46 3.39 -7.08
C ALA A 55 30.88 2.54 -5.94
N ALA A 56 29.91 1.70 -6.26
CA ALA A 56 29.27 0.75 -5.36
C ALA A 56 29.05 -0.59 -6.06
N GLN A 57 30.11 -1.41 -6.12
CA GLN A 57 30.18 -2.63 -6.93
C GLN A 57 28.91 -3.49 -6.87
N GLY A 58 28.43 -3.90 -8.05
CA GLY A 58 27.28 -4.79 -8.19
C GLY A 58 25.93 -4.08 -8.10
N ALA A 59 25.89 -2.77 -7.88
CA ALA A 59 24.66 -2.01 -7.92
C ALA A 59 24.10 -1.91 -9.35
N THR A 60 22.77 -1.99 -9.48
CA THR A 60 22.04 -1.78 -10.74
C THR A 60 21.65 -0.32 -10.92
N PHE A 61 21.61 0.44 -9.83
CA PHE A 61 21.46 1.89 -9.81
C PHE A 61 22.08 2.48 -8.54
N MET A 62 22.37 3.78 -8.59
CA MET A 62 22.85 4.59 -7.46
C MET A 62 22.13 5.93 -7.37
N THR A 63 22.02 6.48 -6.16
CA THR A 63 21.70 7.90 -5.94
C THR A 63 22.68 8.53 -4.95
N VAL A 64 22.78 9.86 -5.01
CA VAL A 64 23.65 10.65 -4.15
C VAL A 64 22.79 11.53 -3.25
N HIS A 65 23.08 11.55 -1.95
CA HIS A 65 22.43 12.44 -1.01
C HIS A 65 23.28 13.68 -0.75
N PHE A 66 22.72 14.86 -1.00
CA PHE A 66 23.32 16.14 -0.67
C PHE A 66 22.75 16.65 0.66
N ALA A 67 23.52 16.54 1.73
CA ALA A 67 23.16 17.09 3.05
C ALA A 67 23.11 18.62 3.05
N SER A 68 23.89 19.26 2.18
CA SER A 68 23.76 20.69 1.89
C SER A 68 24.16 20.98 0.45
N PHE A 69 23.50 21.94 -0.17
CA PHE A 69 23.73 22.36 -1.56
C PHE A 69 23.30 23.82 -1.82
N ASN A 70 24.25 24.67 -2.21
CA ASN A 70 23.97 26.03 -2.66
C ASN A 70 25.09 26.49 -3.58
N LEU A 71 24.69 26.75 -4.82
CA LEU A 71 25.58 27.18 -5.88
C LEU A 71 25.32 28.64 -6.22
N ALA A 72 26.36 29.34 -6.68
CA ALA A 72 26.19 30.70 -7.18
C ALA A 72 25.39 30.68 -8.49
N ALA A 73 24.88 31.85 -8.90
CA ALA A 73 24.12 31.97 -10.14
C ALA A 73 24.91 31.44 -11.35
N GLY A 74 24.28 30.55 -12.12
CA GLY A 74 24.85 29.92 -13.31
C GLY A 74 25.80 28.74 -13.04
N ASP A 75 26.21 28.50 -11.79
CA ASP A 75 26.96 27.29 -11.43
C ASP A 75 26.04 26.08 -11.45
N LYS A 76 26.58 24.92 -11.80
CA LYS A 76 25.84 23.65 -11.75
C LYS A 76 26.66 22.50 -11.20
N VAL A 77 25.94 21.56 -10.59
CA VAL A 77 26.44 20.22 -10.31
C VAL A 77 25.75 19.24 -11.24
N VAL A 78 26.53 18.42 -11.93
CA VAL A 78 26.02 17.37 -12.81
C VAL A 78 26.27 16.02 -12.16
N VAL A 79 25.21 15.25 -11.98
CA VAL A 79 25.27 13.85 -11.53
C VAL A 79 24.93 12.97 -12.72
N ARG A 80 25.85 12.10 -13.14
CA ARG A 80 25.73 11.33 -14.38
C ARG A 80 26.33 9.95 -14.30
N ASP A 81 25.94 9.07 -15.21
CA ASP A 81 26.69 7.84 -15.48
C ASP A 81 28.04 8.13 -16.17
N VAL A 82 28.88 7.10 -16.26
CA VAL A 82 30.26 7.21 -16.76
C VAL A 82 30.27 7.65 -18.23
N GLU A 83 29.36 7.10 -19.02
CA GLU A 83 29.20 7.34 -20.45
C GLU A 83 28.53 8.68 -20.76
N GLY A 84 27.84 9.28 -19.80
CA GLY A 84 27.05 10.49 -19.94
C GLY A 84 25.68 10.31 -20.61
N PHE A 85 25.16 9.07 -20.68
CA PHE A 85 23.85 8.79 -21.27
C PHE A 85 22.70 9.27 -20.38
N THR A 86 22.84 9.06 -19.07
CA THR A 86 21.94 9.53 -18.03
C THR A 86 22.65 10.62 -17.24
N LYS A 87 22.03 11.79 -17.14
CA LYS A 87 22.57 12.91 -16.37
C LYS A 87 21.47 13.83 -15.86
N TYR A 88 21.70 14.40 -14.69
CA TYR A 88 20.84 15.39 -14.06
C TYR A 88 21.67 16.58 -13.61
N GLU A 89 21.16 17.77 -13.89
CA GLU A 89 21.82 19.04 -13.54
C GLU A 89 21.08 19.69 -12.37
N TYR A 90 21.83 20.11 -11.36
CA TYR A 90 21.32 20.80 -10.17
C TYR A 90 21.98 22.18 -10.09
N THR A 91 21.16 23.20 -9.86
CA THR A 91 21.58 24.62 -9.79
C THR A 91 21.00 25.28 -8.55
N GLY A 92 21.51 26.45 -8.16
CA GLY A 92 20.99 27.20 -7.01
C GLY A 92 20.96 26.35 -5.74
N LEU A 93 19.77 26.13 -5.17
CA LEU A 93 19.54 25.30 -3.98
C LEU A 93 19.25 23.82 -4.31
N GLY A 94 19.54 23.37 -5.52
CA GLY A 94 19.41 21.99 -5.94
C GLY A 94 17.97 21.55 -6.17
N ARG A 95 17.68 20.27 -5.95
CA ARG A 95 16.37 19.66 -6.27
C ARG A 95 15.27 20.36 -5.47
N ALA A 96 14.30 20.95 -6.18
CA ALA A 96 13.16 21.67 -5.59
C ALA A 96 13.55 22.68 -4.48
N ASN A 97 14.74 23.28 -4.57
CA ASN A 97 15.30 24.20 -3.58
C ASN A 97 15.54 23.62 -2.16
N LEU A 98 15.74 22.31 -2.05
CA LEU A 98 15.90 21.61 -0.78
C LEU A 98 17.33 21.61 -0.22
N GLY A 99 18.30 22.22 -0.90
CA GLY A 99 19.71 22.21 -0.52
C GLY A 99 20.03 22.87 0.82
N ASN A 100 19.13 23.71 1.36
CA ASN A 100 19.23 24.26 2.72
C ASN A 100 18.23 23.61 3.71
N SER A 101 17.46 22.63 3.28
CA SER A 101 16.61 21.85 4.17
C SER A 101 17.47 21.04 5.14
N ALA A 102 16.97 20.83 6.35
CA ALA A 102 17.66 20.02 7.35
C ALA A 102 17.88 18.56 6.90
N SER A 103 17.01 18.06 6.02
CA SER A 103 17.13 16.73 5.43
C SER A 103 18.05 16.68 4.22
N GLY A 104 18.39 17.81 3.60
CA GLY A 104 19.04 17.82 2.29
C GLY A 104 18.15 17.27 1.18
N PHE A 105 18.75 16.78 0.09
CA PHE A 105 18.03 16.06 -0.95
C PHE A 105 18.78 14.91 -1.63
N TYR A 106 18.04 13.97 -2.21
CA TYR A 106 18.57 12.91 -3.07
C TYR A 106 18.56 13.31 -4.55
N SER A 107 19.63 12.97 -5.26
CA SER A 107 19.66 13.03 -6.72
C SER A 107 18.66 12.05 -7.34
N SER A 108 18.27 12.28 -8.58
CA SER A 108 17.63 11.26 -9.42
C SER A 108 18.54 10.04 -9.62
N THR A 109 17.92 8.92 -9.99
CA THR A 109 18.60 7.63 -10.16
C THR A 109 19.59 7.62 -11.33
N ILE A 110 20.81 7.13 -11.08
CA ILE A 110 21.84 6.87 -12.09
C ILE A 110 21.97 5.35 -12.27
N PRO A 111 21.78 4.81 -13.49
CA PRO A 111 21.97 3.39 -13.75
C PRO A 111 23.42 2.93 -13.54
N GLY A 112 23.57 1.70 -13.09
CA GLY A 112 24.87 1.04 -12.89
C GLY A 112 25.46 1.23 -11.50
N ASP A 113 26.72 0.79 -11.35
CA ASP A 113 27.44 0.74 -10.09
C ASP A 113 28.46 1.88 -9.93
N GLN A 114 28.39 2.89 -10.79
CA GLN A 114 29.24 4.07 -10.77
C GLN A 114 28.43 5.33 -11.07
N VAL A 115 28.72 6.39 -10.32
CA VAL A 115 28.18 7.74 -10.55
C VAL A 115 29.31 8.76 -10.54
N ILE A 116 29.24 9.71 -11.46
CA ILE A 116 30.15 10.84 -11.53
C ILE A 116 29.40 12.10 -11.07
N VAL A 117 29.98 12.80 -10.09
CA VAL A 117 29.52 14.10 -9.60
C VAL A 117 30.52 15.18 -10.02
N GLU A 118 30.05 16.11 -10.85
CA GLU A 118 30.86 17.20 -11.40
C GLU A 118 30.38 18.55 -10.92
N PHE A 119 31.30 19.40 -10.45
CA PHE A 119 31.03 20.83 -10.30
C PHE A 119 31.50 21.58 -11.55
N GLN A 120 30.59 22.35 -12.14
CA GLN A 120 30.85 23.16 -13.32
C GLN A 120 30.52 24.64 -13.01
N PRO A 121 31.54 25.49 -12.81
CA PRO A 121 31.34 26.90 -12.52
C PRO A 121 30.86 27.66 -13.78
N SER A 122 29.98 28.63 -13.59
CA SER A 122 29.64 29.61 -14.64
C SER A 122 30.89 30.38 -15.10
N PRO A 123 31.02 30.69 -16.41
CA PRO A 123 32.08 31.56 -16.91
C PRO A 123 31.97 33.00 -16.38
N GLU A 124 30.81 33.40 -15.84
CA GLU A 124 30.61 34.72 -15.25
C GLU A 124 31.26 34.81 -13.86
N SER A 125 31.84 35.99 -13.57
CA SER A 125 32.41 36.28 -12.25
C SER A 125 31.31 36.66 -11.27
N VAL A 126 30.74 35.64 -10.61
CA VAL A 126 29.79 35.80 -9.52
C VAL A 126 30.46 35.45 -8.18
N THR A 127 30.03 36.07 -7.09
CA THR A 127 30.47 35.69 -5.74
C THR A 127 29.98 34.26 -5.46
N GLY A 128 30.91 33.35 -5.17
CA GLY A 128 30.62 31.95 -4.89
C GLY A 128 29.67 31.77 -3.68
N ALA A 129 28.78 30.78 -3.77
CA ALA A 129 28.01 30.28 -2.63
C ALA A 129 28.83 29.21 -1.87
N TYR A 130 28.23 28.53 -0.89
CA TYR A 130 28.96 27.61 -0.01
C TYR A 130 29.42 26.30 -0.68
N GLY A 131 28.82 25.91 -1.80
CA GLY A 131 29.11 24.65 -2.49
C GLY A 131 28.17 23.53 -2.11
N PHE A 132 28.69 22.31 -1.92
CA PHE A 132 27.86 21.17 -1.55
C PHE A 132 28.59 20.13 -0.71
N ASN A 133 27.82 19.38 0.06
CA ASN A 133 28.26 18.28 0.91
C ASN A 133 27.43 17.02 0.63
N ILE A 134 28.10 15.94 0.29
CA ILE A 134 27.52 14.61 0.15
C ILE A 134 27.92 13.79 1.37
N ASP A 135 26.93 13.32 2.12
CA ASP A 135 27.11 12.51 3.33
C ASP A 135 26.71 11.04 3.14
N LYS A 136 25.95 10.73 2.07
CA LYS A 136 25.48 9.38 1.79
C LYS A 136 25.35 9.13 0.30
N ILE A 137 25.42 7.86 -0.05
CA ILE A 137 24.90 7.33 -1.30
C ILE A 137 23.84 6.28 -0.98
N THR A 138 22.97 6.02 -1.95
CA THR A 138 22.19 4.79 -1.97
C THR A 138 22.58 3.98 -3.19
N ARG A 139 22.43 2.67 -3.07
CA ARG A 139 22.67 1.72 -4.16
C ARG A 139 21.57 0.68 -4.14
N SER A 140 21.24 0.10 -5.29
CA SER A 140 20.30 -1.02 -5.34
C SER A 140 20.66 -2.10 -4.30
N SER A 141 19.66 -2.55 -3.54
CA SER A 141 19.82 -3.60 -2.55
C SER A 141 19.62 -4.97 -3.20
N ASP A 142 20.36 -5.99 -2.73
CA ASP A 142 20.12 -7.40 -3.08
C ASP A 142 19.09 -8.06 -2.15
N THR A 143 18.80 -7.41 -1.02
CA THR A 143 17.97 -7.93 0.08
C THR A 143 16.83 -6.97 0.42
N GLY A 144 16.31 -6.23 -0.58
CA GLY A 144 15.26 -5.24 -0.30
C GLY A 144 14.08 -5.84 0.46
N SER A 145 13.28 -5.02 1.11
CA SER A 145 12.32 -5.44 2.14
C SER A 145 11.59 -6.74 1.78
N ALA A 146 11.40 -7.64 2.75
CA ALA A 146 10.63 -8.85 2.49
C ALA A 146 9.21 -8.45 2.06
N SER A 147 8.80 -8.86 0.86
CA SER A 147 7.42 -8.81 0.41
C SER A 147 6.94 -10.21 0.15
N THR A 148 5.78 -10.54 0.68
CA THR A 148 5.08 -11.79 0.39
C THR A 148 4.38 -11.65 -0.96
N VAL A 149 4.61 -12.61 -1.86
CA VAL A 149 3.60 -12.96 -2.86
C VAL A 149 2.82 -14.14 -2.35
N CYS A 150 1.57 -14.08 -2.69
CA CYS A 150 0.62 -15.13 -2.48
C CYS A 150 0.84 -16.20 -3.52
N GLY A 151 1.23 -17.40 -3.09
CA GLY A 151 1.52 -18.47 -4.04
C GLY A 151 2.63 -18.08 -5.02
N THR A 152 2.32 -18.15 -6.31
CA THR A 152 3.25 -17.86 -7.40
C THR A 152 2.85 -16.57 -8.10
N ASP A 153 3.83 -15.76 -8.51
CA ASP A 153 3.52 -14.48 -9.17
C ASP A 153 3.01 -14.70 -10.59
N GLN A 154 1.71 -14.50 -10.82
CA GLN A 154 1.04 -14.67 -12.11
C GLN A 154 0.94 -13.37 -12.90
N SER A 155 1.51 -12.27 -12.39
CA SER A 155 1.66 -11.07 -13.19
C SER A 155 2.55 -11.35 -14.40
N ARG A 156 2.25 -10.71 -15.53
CA ARG A 156 3.04 -10.84 -16.77
C ARG A 156 3.53 -9.47 -17.24
N PRO A 157 4.61 -9.40 -18.03
CA PRO A 157 5.05 -8.14 -18.62
C PRO A 157 3.90 -7.45 -19.36
N ALA A 158 3.78 -6.12 -19.22
CA ALA A 158 2.67 -5.36 -19.82
C ALA A 158 2.51 -5.62 -21.33
N LYS A 159 3.63 -5.86 -22.02
CA LYS A 159 3.67 -6.16 -23.45
C LYS A 159 2.88 -7.42 -23.86
N CYS A 160 2.69 -8.37 -22.95
CA CYS A 160 1.85 -9.54 -23.20
C CYS A 160 0.40 -9.19 -23.52
N TYR A 161 -0.07 -8.03 -23.07
CA TYR A 161 -1.46 -7.57 -23.25
C TYR A 161 -1.65 -6.66 -24.46
N ALA A 162 -0.59 -6.37 -25.24
CA ALA A 162 -0.65 -5.43 -26.36
C ALA A 162 -1.61 -5.86 -27.48
N ASN A 163 -1.79 -7.17 -27.66
CA ASN A 163 -2.69 -7.76 -28.66
C ASN A 163 -3.68 -8.77 -28.03
N ASP A 164 -3.95 -8.65 -26.74
CA ASP A 164 -4.85 -9.57 -26.03
C ASP A 164 -6.31 -9.27 -26.39
N THR A 165 -6.99 -10.25 -26.99
CA THR A 165 -8.38 -10.09 -27.43
C THR A 165 -9.39 -10.24 -26.30
N ALA A 166 -9.04 -10.91 -25.20
CA ALA A 166 -9.88 -11.02 -24.01
C ALA A 166 -9.84 -9.73 -23.18
N LEU A 167 -8.75 -8.97 -23.28
CA LEU A 167 -8.50 -7.74 -22.52
C LEU A 167 -8.05 -6.57 -23.44
N PRO A 168 -8.88 -6.14 -24.41
CA PRO A 168 -8.46 -5.35 -25.57
C PRO A 168 -7.97 -3.90 -25.31
N ASN A 169 -7.96 -3.41 -24.07
CA ASN A 169 -7.50 -2.05 -23.74
C ASN A 169 -6.49 -2.01 -22.58
N VAL A 170 -6.18 -3.16 -22.00
CA VAL A 170 -5.38 -3.26 -20.77
C VAL A 170 -3.99 -2.65 -20.97
N TYR A 171 -3.32 -2.98 -22.07
CA TYR A 171 -2.00 -2.43 -22.37
C TYR A 171 -2.01 -0.90 -22.57
N GLY A 172 -3.00 -0.38 -23.31
CA GLY A 172 -3.13 1.06 -23.54
C GLY A 172 -3.36 1.82 -22.23
N LYS A 173 -4.20 1.29 -21.35
CA LYS A 173 -4.48 1.89 -20.03
C LYS A 173 -3.30 1.78 -19.07
N ALA A 174 -2.54 0.70 -19.15
CA ALA A 174 -1.32 0.52 -18.36
C ALA A 174 -0.25 1.59 -18.67
N GLN A 175 -0.28 2.27 -19.81
CA GLN A 175 0.68 3.33 -20.14
C GLN A 175 0.63 4.53 -19.20
N ALA A 176 -0.53 4.81 -18.59
CA ALA A 176 -0.72 5.88 -17.61
C ALA A 176 -0.12 5.56 -16.22
N VAL A 177 0.36 4.33 -16.00
CA VAL A 177 0.98 3.90 -14.74
C VAL A 177 2.47 4.20 -14.75
N ALA A 178 2.90 4.87 -13.69
CA ALA A 178 4.28 5.28 -13.43
C ALA A 178 4.93 4.40 -12.37
N ARG A 179 6.24 4.18 -12.54
CA ARG A 179 7.15 3.74 -11.48
C ARG A 179 7.60 4.98 -10.70
N LEU A 180 7.54 4.90 -9.38
CA LEU A 180 7.96 5.98 -8.49
C LEU A 180 9.25 5.56 -7.79
N PHE A 181 10.31 6.37 -7.91
CA PHE A 181 11.51 6.26 -7.08
C PHE A 181 11.52 7.39 -6.08
N ILE A 182 11.30 7.03 -4.81
CA ILE A 182 11.02 7.96 -3.74
C ILE A 182 12.28 8.06 -2.85
N VAL A 183 12.71 9.30 -2.60
CA VAL A 183 13.76 9.66 -1.61
C VAL A 183 15.00 8.75 -1.70
N GLY A 184 15.47 8.54 -2.94
CA GLY A 184 16.72 7.85 -3.24
C GLY A 184 16.74 6.34 -3.03
N GLY A 185 15.67 5.69 -2.54
CA GLY A 185 15.78 4.26 -2.21
C GLY A 185 14.50 3.47 -2.08
N GLU A 186 13.36 4.09 -2.28
CA GLU A 186 12.04 3.47 -2.13
C GLU A 186 11.33 3.39 -3.48
N ALA A 187 10.52 2.35 -3.66
CA ALA A 187 9.73 2.13 -4.85
C ALA A 187 8.25 2.03 -4.50
N CYS A 188 7.45 2.69 -5.31
CA CYS A 188 6.01 2.53 -5.37
C CYS A 188 5.54 2.62 -6.83
N SER A 189 4.23 2.46 -7.02
CA SER A 189 3.54 2.74 -8.26
C SER A 189 2.64 3.97 -8.09
N GLY A 190 2.30 4.61 -9.20
CA GLY A 190 1.30 5.66 -9.25
C GLY A 190 0.75 5.78 -10.66
N TRP A 191 -0.25 6.64 -10.88
CA TRP A 191 -0.88 6.73 -12.18
C TRP A 191 -1.48 8.10 -12.47
N LEU A 192 -1.44 8.49 -13.75
CA LEU A 192 -2.00 9.76 -14.21
C LEU A 192 -3.52 9.77 -14.10
N VAL A 193 -4.06 10.70 -13.31
CA VAL A 193 -5.50 10.86 -13.06
C VAL A 193 -6.02 12.09 -13.81
N GLY A 194 -6.86 11.84 -14.81
CA GLY A 194 -7.27 12.86 -15.78
C GLY A 194 -6.11 13.41 -16.62
N SER A 195 -6.40 14.33 -17.54
CA SER A 195 -5.46 14.77 -18.58
C SER A 195 -4.47 15.86 -18.16
N GLN A 196 -4.55 16.38 -16.94
CA GLN A 196 -3.78 17.58 -16.56
C GLN A 196 -2.48 17.28 -15.80
N GLY A 197 -1.96 16.05 -15.80
CA GLY A 197 -0.69 15.74 -15.12
C GLY A 197 -0.78 15.65 -13.60
N HIS A 198 -1.99 15.37 -13.08
CA HIS A 198 -2.13 14.90 -11.70
C HIS A 198 -1.79 13.41 -11.65
N LEU A 199 -1.19 12.96 -10.56
CA LEU A 199 -0.86 11.56 -10.33
C LEU A 199 -1.36 11.13 -8.95
N LEU A 200 -2.00 9.96 -8.88
CA LEU A 200 -2.45 9.36 -7.63
C LEU A 200 -1.50 8.22 -7.21
N THR A 201 -1.22 8.13 -5.91
CA THR A 201 -0.49 7.03 -5.25
C THR A 201 -0.95 6.91 -3.79
N ASN A 202 -0.35 6.03 -2.99
CA ASN A 202 -0.66 5.94 -1.57
C ASN A 202 0.02 7.04 -0.73
N ALA A 203 -0.60 7.40 0.39
CA ALA A 203 0.02 8.31 1.36
C ALA A 203 1.24 7.68 2.01
N HIS A 204 1.26 6.36 2.19
CA HIS A 204 2.44 5.67 2.67
C HIS A 204 3.57 5.64 1.65
N CYS A 205 3.35 6.01 0.39
CA CYS A 205 4.41 6.24 -0.60
C CYS A 205 4.88 7.69 -0.57
N ILE A 206 3.95 8.64 -0.62
CA ILE A 206 4.23 10.08 -0.57
C ILE A 206 3.29 10.73 0.44
N SER A 207 3.82 11.10 1.60
CA SER A 207 3.05 11.70 2.70
C SER A 207 3.32 13.19 2.89
N THR A 208 4.44 13.68 2.36
CA THR A 208 4.93 15.06 2.55
C THR A 208 5.26 15.75 1.23
N ALA A 209 5.32 17.09 1.27
CA ALA A 209 5.76 17.89 0.13
C ALA A 209 7.23 17.61 -0.24
N ASP A 210 8.09 17.34 0.75
CA ASP A 210 9.51 17.04 0.53
C ASP A 210 9.70 15.70 -0.19
N GLU A 211 8.89 14.67 0.14
CA GLU A 211 8.89 13.39 -0.59
C GLU A 211 8.41 13.58 -2.04
N ALA A 212 7.31 14.32 -2.25
CA ALA A 212 6.79 14.63 -3.58
C ALA A 212 7.81 15.39 -4.44
N ALA A 213 8.56 16.32 -3.83
CA ALA A 213 9.61 17.12 -4.45
C ALA A 213 10.90 16.33 -4.75
N GLN A 214 11.05 15.15 -4.14
CA GLN A 214 12.23 14.28 -4.27
C GLN A 214 11.94 12.91 -4.87
N THR A 215 10.86 12.80 -5.63
CA THR A 215 10.47 11.57 -6.33
C THR A 215 10.77 11.69 -7.82
N ASP A 216 11.37 10.65 -8.41
CA ASP A 216 11.41 10.49 -9.87
C ASP A 216 10.13 9.79 -10.31
N TYR A 217 9.40 10.41 -11.25
CA TYR A 217 8.15 9.91 -11.81
C TYR A 217 8.43 9.38 -13.21
N GLU A 218 8.49 8.05 -13.34
CA GLU A 218 8.91 7.38 -14.57
C GLU A 218 7.73 6.70 -15.26
N LEU A 219 7.41 7.15 -16.47
CA LEU A 219 6.37 6.54 -17.32
C LEU A 219 6.99 5.70 -18.42
N GLY A 220 6.27 4.67 -18.86
CA GLY A 220 6.75 3.76 -19.92
C GLY A 220 7.91 2.85 -19.52
N ALA A 221 8.15 2.64 -18.22
CA ALA A 221 9.12 1.65 -17.74
C ALA A 221 8.57 0.23 -17.94
N GLU A 222 8.71 -0.34 -19.13
CA GLU A 222 8.17 -1.65 -19.50
C GLU A 222 9.16 -2.46 -20.35
N SER A 223 8.97 -3.77 -20.39
CA SER A 223 9.77 -4.65 -21.26
C SER A 223 9.48 -4.42 -22.74
N ASN A 224 10.45 -4.76 -23.60
CA ASN A 224 10.28 -4.60 -25.05
C ASN A 224 9.37 -5.68 -25.65
N SER A 225 9.28 -6.85 -25.01
CA SER A 225 8.49 -7.99 -25.46
C SER A 225 7.80 -8.72 -24.28
N CYS A 226 6.91 -9.66 -24.60
CA CYS A 226 6.21 -10.46 -23.60
C CYS A 226 7.14 -11.49 -22.93
N GLU A 227 8.20 -11.90 -23.62
CA GLU A 227 9.19 -12.89 -23.16
C GLU A 227 10.26 -12.25 -22.26
N GLU A 228 10.44 -10.94 -22.36
CA GLU A 228 11.38 -10.20 -21.52
C GLU A 228 10.73 -9.88 -20.17
N GLU A 229 10.99 -10.73 -19.17
CA GLU A 229 10.38 -10.59 -17.83
C GLU A 229 10.77 -9.29 -17.11
N CYS A 230 11.99 -8.80 -17.35
CA CYS A 230 12.56 -7.58 -16.79
C CYS A 230 12.32 -7.35 -15.29
N GLN A 231 12.47 -8.42 -14.50
CA GLN A 231 12.39 -8.42 -13.04
C GLN A 231 13.69 -7.90 -12.39
N LEU A 232 14.18 -6.77 -12.91
CA LEU A 232 15.37 -6.08 -12.43
C LEU A 232 14.95 -4.74 -11.82
N ARG A 233 15.43 -4.45 -10.61
CA ARG A 233 15.17 -3.16 -9.96
C ARG A 233 15.74 -2.06 -10.83
N ASP A 234 14.88 -1.11 -11.20
CA ASP A 234 15.24 -0.01 -12.08
C ASP A 234 15.63 -0.44 -13.52
N GLY A 235 15.35 -1.70 -13.89
CA GLY A 235 15.50 -2.22 -15.25
C GLY A 235 14.39 -1.76 -16.19
N CYS A 236 14.60 -2.01 -17.49
CA CYS A 236 13.72 -1.60 -18.61
C CYS A 236 13.16 -0.20 -18.41
N LYS A 237 14.08 0.76 -18.46
CA LYS A 237 13.83 2.17 -18.21
C LYS A 237 12.76 2.73 -19.14
N GLY A 238 11.90 3.53 -18.54
CA GLY A 238 11.00 4.44 -19.23
C GLY A 238 11.61 5.82 -19.34
N THR A 239 10.73 6.82 -19.38
CA THR A 239 11.11 8.24 -19.34
C THR A 239 10.76 8.79 -17.97
N ILE A 240 11.74 9.37 -17.28
CA ILE A 240 11.48 10.19 -16.10
C ILE A 240 10.88 11.50 -16.60
N VAL A 241 9.56 11.61 -16.50
CA VAL A 241 8.81 12.77 -16.98
C VAL A 241 8.85 13.92 -16.00
N ALA A 242 9.10 13.66 -14.72
CA ALA A 242 9.28 14.67 -13.69
C ALA A 242 10.24 14.17 -12.61
N THR A 243 11.04 15.08 -12.04
CA THR A 243 11.90 14.80 -10.87
C THR A 243 11.38 15.49 -9.60
N SER A 244 10.23 16.14 -9.68
CA SER A 244 9.53 16.75 -8.55
C SER A 244 8.04 16.88 -8.85
N ALA A 245 7.24 16.98 -7.79
CA ALA A 245 5.83 17.28 -7.89
C ALA A 245 5.38 18.11 -6.69
N GLN A 246 4.28 18.84 -6.87
CA GLN A 246 3.57 19.48 -5.77
C GLN A 246 2.63 18.47 -5.11
N LEU A 247 2.67 18.34 -3.79
CA LEU A 247 1.63 17.62 -3.04
C LEU A 247 0.34 18.45 -3.02
N VAL A 248 -0.71 17.95 -3.68
CA VAL A 248 -2.00 18.63 -3.82
C VAL A 248 -2.94 18.25 -2.69
N ALA A 249 -3.03 16.95 -2.39
CA ALA A 249 -3.83 16.43 -1.29
C ALA A 249 -3.20 15.14 -0.76
N VAL A 250 -3.39 14.89 0.52
CA VAL A 250 -2.97 13.65 1.18
C VAL A 250 -3.96 13.33 2.29
N ASP A 251 -4.20 12.04 2.52
CA ASP A 251 -4.82 11.56 3.74
C ASP A 251 -4.13 10.28 4.19
N THR A 252 -3.49 10.33 5.35
CA THR A 252 -2.71 9.20 5.87
C THR A 252 -3.58 8.15 6.57
N ASN A 253 -4.86 8.42 6.83
CA ASN A 253 -5.81 7.45 7.38
C ASN A 253 -6.51 6.66 6.26
N ILE A 254 -6.85 7.35 5.17
CA ILE A 254 -7.38 6.72 3.95
C ILE A 254 -6.24 6.09 3.13
N ASP A 255 -5.01 6.59 3.28
CA ASP A 255 -3.81 6.13 2.59
C ASP A 255 -3.74 6.48 1.10
N TYR A 256 -4.10 7.71 0.73
CA TYR A 256 -3.89 8.24 -0.62
C TYR A 256 -3.11 9.56 -0.62
N ALA A 257 -2.42 9.80 -1.73
CA ALA A 257 -1.81 11.08 -2.06
C ALA A 257 -2.09 11.43 -3.52
N LEU A 258 -2.43 12.69 -3.74
CA LEU A 258 -2.57 13.31 -5.05
C LEU A 258 -1.43 14.32 -5.21
N VAL A 259 -0.63 14.14 -6.24
CA VAL A 259 0.45 15.07 -6.60
C VAL A 259 0.21 15.67 -7.98
N LYS A 260 0.78 16.84 -8.23
CA LYS A 260 0.82 17.51 -9.54
C LYS A 260 2.26 17.52 -10.02
N LEU A 261 2.54 16.81 -11.10
CA LEU A 261 3.89 16.69 -11.64
C LEU A 261 4.41 18.07 -12.08
N ASP A 262 5.61 18.42 -11.65
CA ASP A 262 6.31 19.62 -12.13
C ASP A 262 7.08 19.24 -13.40
N THR A 263 6.41 19.39 -14.54
CA THR A 263 6.95 18.94 -15.83
C THR A 263 6.47 19.80 -17.00
N THR A 264 7.32 19.82 -18.02
CA THR A 264 7.01 20.34 -19.36
C THR A 264 6.89 19.24 -20.41
N ALA A 265 7.08 17.97 -20.01
CA ALA A 265 6.93 16.83 -20.90
C ALA A 265 5.47 16.67 -21.35
N ASP A 266 5.26 16.29 -22.61
CA ASP A 266 3.94 15.94 -23.12
C ASP A 266 3.53 14.57 -22.57
N LEU A 267 2.53 14.56 -21.69
CA LEU A 267 2.02 13.34 -21.07
C LEU A 267 0.94 12.65 -21.91
N SER A 268 0.44 13.28 -22.97
CA SER A 268 -0.73 12.80 -23.73
C SER A 268 -0.50 11.42 -24.35
N GLY A 269 0.74 11.10 -24.73
CA GLY A 269 1.13 9.79 -25.26
C GLY A 269 0.98 8.62 -24.27
N TYR A 270 0.98 8.90 -22.96
CA TYR A 270 0.74 7.90 -21.91
C TYR A 270 -0.75 7.75 -21.57
N GLY A 271 -1.58 8.68 -22.04
CA GLY A 271 -2.99 8.76 -21.67
C GLY A 271 -3.20 9.10 -20.19
N HIS A 272 -4.37 8.75 -19.68
CA HIS A 272 -4.73 8.89 -18.27
C HIS A 272 -5.78 7.85 -17.90
N LEU A 273 -5.99 7.68 -16.60
CA LEU A 273 -7.06 6.84 -16.07
C LEU A 273 -8.17 7.70 -15.47
N THR A 274 -9.37 7.10 -15.47
CA THR A 274 -10.60 7.70 -14.99
C THR A 274 -11.10 6.87 -13.81
N MET A 275 -11.46 7.54 -12.71
CA MET A 275 -12.02 6.90 -11.52
C MET A 275 -13.51 6.67 -11.68
N ARG A 276 -13.96 5.45 -11.33
CA ARG A 276 -15.35 5.06 -11.43
C ARG A 276 -16.13 5.53 -10.20
N VAL A 277 -16.99 6.52 -10.39
CA VAL A 277 -17.79 7.11 -9.29
C VAL A 277 -18.79 6.14 -8.67
N SER A 278 -19.22 5.11 -9.40
CA SER A 278 -20.07 4.04 -8.86
C SER A 278 -19.30 3.07 -7.94
N GLY A 279 -17.96 3.06 -8.03
CA GLY A 279 -17.07 2.17 -7.29
C GLY A 279 -17.06 0.74 -7.80
N ALA A 280 -16.46 -0.14 -7.00
CA ALA A 280 -16.31 -1.57 -7.26
C ALA A 280 -17.65 -2.33 -7.14
N ILE A 281 -17.78 -3.39 -7.93
CA ILE A 281 -18.86 -4.36 -7.94
C ILE A 281 -18.31 -5.72 -7.53
N GLN A 282 -19.00 -6.39 -6.62
CA GLN A 282 -18.65 -7.74 -6.18
C GLN A 282 -18.57 -8.71 -7.37
N ASN A 283 -17.50 -9.51 -7.42
CA ASN A 283 -17.21 -10.52 -8.46
C ASN A 283 -16.96 -9.96 -9.86
N GLU A 284 -16.75 -8.64 -10.04
CA GLU A 284 -16.35 -8.12 -11.34
C GLU A 284 -14.88 -8.45 -11.64
N GLN A 285 -14.57 -8.72 -12.90
CA GLN A 285 -13.21 -9.00 -13.36
C GLN A 285 -12.35 -7.74 -13.31
N ILE A 286 -11.11 -7.87 -12.83
CA ILE A 286 -10.16 -6.78 -12.68
C ILE A 286 -8.81 -7.08 -13.31
N TYR A 287 -8.00 -6.04 -13.47
CA TYR A 287 -6.57 -6.14 -13.73
C TYR A 287 -5.82 -5.00 -13.01
N ILE A 288 -4.55 -5.25 -12.68
CA ILE A 288 -3.69 -4.33 -11.93
C ILE A 288 -2.36 -4.15 -12.69
N PRO A 289 -2.20 -3.05 -13.44
CA PRO A 289 -0.89 -2.62 -13.94
C PRO A 289 -0.07 -1.98 -12.81
N GLN A 290 1.16 -2.44 -12.63
CA GLN A 290 1.96 -2.18 -11.42
C GLN A 290 3.48 -2.29 -11.68
N HIS A 291 4.28 -1.76 -10.74
CA HIS A 291 5.74 -1.88 -10.72
C HIS A 291 6.21 -2.66 -9.47
N PRO A 292 5.97 -3.98 -9.43
CA PRO A 292 6.37 -4.80 -8.29
C PRO A 292 7.88 -4.77 -8.10
N SER A 293 8.35 -4.59 -6.88
CA SER A 293 9.75 -4.44 -6.49
C SER A 293 10.53 -3.34 -7.22
N GLY A 294 9.86 -2.35 -7.84
CA GLY A 294 10.51 -1.37 -8.72
C GLY A 294 10.98 -1.95 -10.06
N TRP A 295 10.42 -3.10 -10.48
CA TRP A 295 10.68 -3.70 -11.78
C TRP A 295 10.01 -2.94 -12.92
N ALA A 296 10.25 -3.41 -14.14
CA ALA A 296 9.45 -3.03 -15.29
C ALA A 296 7.96 -3.33 -15.05
N LYS A 297 7.09 -2.63 -15.77
CA LYS A 297 5.65 -2.73 -15.64
C LYS A 297 5.14 -4.15 -15.89
N ARG A 298 4.38 -4.66 -14.93
CA ARG A 298 3.69 -5.94 -15.02
C ARG A 298 2.21 -5.74 -14.79
N ILE A 299 1.42 -6.68 -15.31
CA ILE A 299 -0.04 -6.66 -15.17
C ILE A 299 -0.47 -7.98 -14.54
N ALA A 300 -1.16 -7.88 -13.40
CA ALA A 300 -1.86 -9.02 -12.80
C ALA A 300 -3.31 -9.01 -13.29
N ALA A 301 -3.75 -10.09 -13.91
CA ALA A 301 -5.12 -10.26 -14.41
C ALA A 301 -5.66 -11.69 -14.24
N ILE A 302 -4.81 -12.59 -13.77
CA ILE A 302 -5.06 -14.02 -13.58
C ILE A 302 -4.58 -14.38 -12.17
N ASP A 303 -5.26 -15.30 -11.50
CA ASP A 303 -4.88 -15.85 -10.19
C ASP A 303 -4.03 -17.13 -10.29
N ASP A 304 -3.58 -17.64 -9.14
CA ASP A 304 -2.76 -18.86 -9.01
C ASP A 304 -3.38 -20.10 -9.70
N ASP A 305 -4.72 -20.16 -9.79
CA ASP A 305 -5.46 -21.27 -10.41
C ASP A 305 -5.66 -21.08 -11.93
N GLY A 306 -5.16 -19.97 -12.50
CA GLY A 306 -5.33 -19.64 -13.91
C GLY A 306 -6.69 -19.00 -14.24
N ASN A 307 -7.49 -18.64 -13.24
CA ASN A 307 -8.77 -17.96 -13.45
C ASN A 307 -8.56 -16.44 -13.56
N VAL A 308 -9.53 -15.75 -14.15
CA VAL A 308 -9.53 -14.28 -14.14
C VAL A 308 -9.61 -13.76 -12.72
N THR A 309 -8.78 -12.77 -12.40
CA THR A 309 -8.90 -12.11 -11.09
C THR A 309 -10.22 -11.35 -11.01
N VAL A 310 -10.90 -11.48 -9.87
CA VAL A 310 -12.12 -10.74 -9.55
C VAL A 310 -12.02 -9.98 -8.23
N VAL A 311 -12.89 -8.99 -8.07
CA VAL A 311 -13.20 -8.41 -6.75
C VAL A 311 -13.91 -9.46 -5.90
N ASN A 312 -13.33 -9.82 -4.74
CA ASN A 312 -13.90 -10.83 -3.85
C ASN A 312 -14.59 -10.23 -2.61
N LYS A 313 -14.35 -8.95 -2.28
CA LYS A 313 -14.99 -8.25 -1.17
C LYS A 313 -15.22 -6.79 -1.49
N VAL A 314 -16.46 -6.31 -1.31
CA VAL A 314 -16.83 -4.90 -1.40
C VAL A 314 -17.59 -4.48 -0.15
N GLY A 315 -17.19 -3.35 0.43
CA GLY A 315 -17.92 -2.74 1.53
C GLY A 315 -17.94 -3.57 2.81
N GLN A 316 -16.83 -4.27 3.09
CA GLN A 316 -16.63 -5.03 4.33
C GLN A 316 -15.28 -4.64 4.92
N PRO A 317 -15.12 -4.61 6.26
CA PRO A 317 -13.82 -4.42 6.87
C PRO A 317 -12.85 -5.51 6.45
N LEU A 318 -11.64 -5.11 6.04
CA LEU A 318 -10.54 -6.01 5.72
C LEU A 318 -9.40 -5.80 6.70
N GLY A 319 -8.50 -6.77 6.83
CA GLY A 319 -7.32 -6.61 7.71
C GLY A 319 -6.43 -5.42 7.30
N CYS A 320 -6.55 -4.96 6.05
CA CYS A 320 -5.85 -3.79 5.52
C CYS A 320 -6.53 -2.45 5.85
N GLY A 321 -7.78 -2.45 6.31
CA GLY A 321 -8.54 -1.23 6.59
C GLY A 321 -10.05 -1.35 6.37
N THR A 322 -10.79 -0.33 6.80
CA THR A 322 -12.26 -0.27 6.76
C THR A 322 -12.85 0.19 5.43
N PHE A 323 -12.03 0.80 4.56
CA PHE A 323 -12.48 1.45 3.32
C PHE A 323 -11.97 0.73 2.07
N HIS A 324 -11.80 -0.59 2.15
CA HIS A 324 -11.07 -1.35 1.14
C HIS A 324 -11.96 -2.26 0.30
N VAL A 325 -11.46 -2.57 -0.89
CA VAL A 325 -11.95 -3.58 -1.83
C VAL A 325 -10.93 -4.71 -1.85
N GLY A 326 -11.40 -5.95 -1.66
CA GLY A 326 -10.56 -7.15 -1.65
C GLY A 326 -10.52 -7.87 -3.00
N TYR A 327 -9.40 -8.53 -3.30
CA TYR A 327 -9.17 -9.34 -4.49
C TYR A 327 -7.97 -10.28 -4.32
N THR A 328 -7.78 -11.17 -5.30
CA THR A 328 -6.71 -12.19 -5.31
C THR A 328 -5.63 -11.94 -6.38
N ALA A 329 -5.64 -10.80 -7.09
CA ALA A 329 -4.58 -10.47 -8.06
C ALA A 329 -3.24 -10.34 -7.35
N ASP A 330 -2.19 -10.91 -7.94
CA ASP A 330 -0.84 -10.84 -7.37
C ASP A 330 -0.30 -9.43 -7.32
N THR A 331 0.27 -9.10 -6.17
CA THR A 331 0.98 -7.85 -5.92
C THR A 331 2.18 -8.11 -5.02
N ARG A 332 3.19 -7.24 -5.11
CA ARG A 332 4.37 -7.22 -4.23
C ARG A 332 4.60 -5.84 -3.65
N GLY A 333 5.50 -5.70 -2.69
CA GLY A 333 6.07 -4.41 -2.33
C GLY A 333 6.56 -3.69 -3.59
N GLY A 334 6.30 -2.38 -3.68
CA GLY A 334 6.47 -1.57 -4.90
C GLY A 334 5.18 -1.42 -5.71
N SER A 335 4.21 -2.33 -5.52
CA SER A 335 2.91 -2.25 -6.18
C SER A 335 1.96 -1.28 -5.49
N SER A 336 2.25 -0.88 -4.25
CA SER A 336 1.55 0.19 -3.54
C SER A 336 1.33 1.40 -4.46
N GLY A 337 0.10 1.87 -4.52
CA GLY A 337 -0.33 3.00 -5.33
C GLY A 337 -0.78 2.62 -6.75
N SER A 338 -0.73 1.33 -7.10
CA SER A 338 -1.22 0.85 -8.39
C SER A 338 -2.74 1.00 -8.52
N PRO A 339 -3.25 1.34 -9.70
CA PRO A 339 -4.69 1.36 -9.96
C PRO A 339 -5.22 -0.07 -10.08
N VAL A 340 -6.36 -0.33 -9.45
CA VAL A 340 -7.18 -1.52 -9.71
C VAL A 340 -8.28 -1.12 -10.68
N LEU A 341 -8.26 -1.66 -11.89
CA LEU A 341 -9.23 -1.34 -12.93
C LEU A 341 -10.18 -2.52 -13.16
N ALA A 342 -11.47 -2.28 -13.37
CA ALA A 342 -12.31 -3.37 -13.87
C ALA A 342 -12.13 -3.53 -15.38
N ALA A 343 -12.09 -4.77 -15.82
CA ALA A 343 -11.90 -5.14 -17.22
C ALA A 343 -13.08 -4.70 -18.12
N SER A 344 -14.27 -4.52 -17.54
CA SER A 344 -15.51 -4.19 -18.26
C SER A 344 -15.47 -2.79 -18.89
N ASP A 345 -14.90 -1.81 -18.20
CA ASP A 345 -14.91 -0.40 -18.62
C ASP A 345 -13.52 0.27 -18.54
N ASN A 346 -12.51 -0.41 -17.99
CA ASN A 346 -11.16 0.08 -17.80
C ASN A 346 -11.07 1.36 -16.95
N ASN A 347 -12.03 1.54 -16.03
CA ASN A 347 -12.01 2.61 -15.03
C ASN A 347 -11.48 2.07 -13.69
N VAL A 348 -10.83 2.95 -12.93
CA VAL A 348 -10.24 2.64 -11.63
C VAL A 348 -11.34 2.50 -10.58
N ILE A 349 -11.34 1.39 -9.85
CA ILE A 349 -12.29 1.08 -8.77
C ILE A 349 -11.65 1.05 -7.38
N ALA A 350 -10.34 0.88 -7.32
CA ALA A 350 -9.59 0.93 -6.07
C ALA A 350 -8.14 1.35 -6.31
N LEU A 351 -7.49 1.82 -5.24
CA LEU A 351 -6.07 2.15 -5.18
C LEU A 351 -5.37 1.07 -4.34
N HIS A 352 -4.59 0.18 -4.96
CA HIS A 352 -3.90 -0.90 -4.25
C HIS A 352 -3.02 -0.34 -3.13
N ALA A 353 -3.13 -0.90 -1.92
CA ALA A 353 -2.48 -0.36 -0.73
C ALA A 353 -1.83 -1.42 0.18
N CYS A 354 -2.32 -2.66 0.14
CA CYS A 354 -1.94 -3.68 1.12
C CYS A 354 -2.25 -5.10 0.63
N GLY A 355 -1.52 -6.09 1.13
CA GLY A 355 -1.65 -7.49 0.74
C GLY A 355 -0.97 -8.49 1.67
N GLY A 356 -1.19 -9.79 1.41
CA GLY A 356 -0.56 -10.89 2.15
C GLY A 356 -1.12 -11.13 3.56
N LEU A 357 -2.40 -10.80 3.79
CA LEU A 357 -3.02 -10.87 5.10
C LEU A 357 -3.67 -12.23 5.41
N ASP A 358 -2.89 -13.20 5.89
CA ASP A 358 -3.32 -14.52 6.39
C ASP A 358 -3.09 -15.69 5.41
N GLU A 359 -3.54 -16.89 5.83
CA GLU A 359 -3.38 -18.19 5.16
C GLU A 359 -4.12 -18.27 3.82
N VAL A 360 -5.17 -17.47 3.66
CA VAL A 360 -5.85 -17.20 2.39
C VAL A 360 -5.36 -15.84 1.95
N CYS A 361 -4.41 -15.80 1.02
CA CYS A 361 -3.91 -14.53 0.52
C CYS A 361 -5.07 -13.62 0.10
N GLU A 362 -5.11 -12.45 0.71
CA GLU A 362 -6.01 -11.39 0.31
C GLU A 362 -5.23 -10.09 0.12
N ASN A 363 -5.29 -9.60 -1.13
CA ASN A 363 -4.82 -8.27 -1.48
C ASN A 363 -6.00 -7.31 -1.44
N SER A 364 -5.71 -6.03 -1.18
CA SER A 364 -6.75 -5.02 -1.14
C SER A 364 -6.27 -3.65 -1.57
N GLY A 365 -7.21 -2.86 -2.03
CA GLY A 365 -7.01 -1.44 -2.32
C GLY A 365 -8.10 -0.60 -1.67
N ILE A 366 -7.78 0.67 -1.47
CA ILE A 366 -8.73 1.67 -0.98
C ILE A 366 -9.83 1.82 -2.03
N ASP A 367 -11.08 1.69 -1.64
CA ASP A 367 -12.22 1.93 -2.52
C ASP A 367 -12.13 3.33 -3.09
N ILE A 368 -12.14 3.46 -4.42
CA ILE A 368 -11.90 4.73 -5.09
C ILE A 368 -12.92 5.80 -4.70
N ARG A 369 -14.12 5.39 -4.30
CA ARG A 369 -15.16 6.31 -3.79
C ARG A 369 -14.71 7.05 -2.54
N THR A 370 -13.93 6.40 -1.66
CA THR A 370 -13.34 7.03 -0.46
C THR A 370 -12.43 8.18 -0.85
N VAL A 371 -11.58 7.96 -1.85
CA VAL A 371 -10.64 8.97 -2.35
C VAL A 371 -11.39 10.12 -3.02
N ILE A 372 -12.36 9.82 -3.89
CA ILE A 372 -13.16 10.85 -4.56
C ILE A 372 -13.93 11.69 -3.54
N TRP A 373 -14.55 11.04 -2.54
CA TRP A 373 -15.28 11.72 -1.47
C TRP A 373 -14.38 12.69 -0.71
N ASP A 374 -13.19 12.25 -0.30
CA ASP A 374 -12.27 13.06 0.49
C ASP A 374 -11.71 14.25 -0.33
N LEU A 375 -11.35 14.01 -1.59
CA LEU A 375 -10.94 15.07 -2.52
C LEU A 375 -12.02 16.14 -2.70
N LYS A 376 -13.29 15.72 -2.88
CA LYS A 376 -14.43 16.65 -2.99
C LYS A 376 -14.62 17.46 -1.71
N ASN A 377 -14.52 16.83 -0.53
CA ASN A 377 -14.63 17.52 0.75
C ASN A 377 -13.49 18.49 1.04
N LYS A 378 -12.28 18.19 0.54
CA LYS A 378 -11.13 19.10 0.57
C LYS A 378 -11.25 20.24 -0.46
N GLY A 379 -12.30 20.26 -1.29
CA GLY A 379 -12.50 21.26 -2.32
C GLY A 379 -11.52 21.12 -3.50
N ILE A 380 -10.91 19.95 -3.68
CA ILE A 380 -9.98 19.69 -4.77
C ILE A 380 -10.78 19.46 -6.06
N THR A 381 -10.48 20.29 -7.07
CA THR A 381 -11.07 20.14 -8.41
C THR A 381 -10.11 19.35 -9.28
N LEU A 382 -10.52 18.14 -9.67
CA LEU A 382 -9.82 17.33 -10.66
C LEU A 382 -10.27 17.70 -12.08
N PRO A 383 -9.49 17.31 -13.12
CA PRO A 383 -9.94 17.38 -14.51
C PRO A 383 -11.27 16.65 -14.72
N ASP A 384 -12.11 17.13 -15.65
CA ASP A 384 -13.42 16.51 -15.92
C ASP A 384 -13.30 15.03 -16.35
N ASP A 385 -12.20 14.65 -17.01
CA ASP A 385 -11.90 13.29 -17.47
C ASP A 385 -11.28 12.38 -16.38
N ALA A 386 -11.06 12.92 -15.18
CA ALA A 386 -10.61 12.14 -14.03
C ALA A 386 -11.72 11.28 -13.41
N LEU A 387 -12.99 11.61 -13.66
CA LEU A 387 -14.16 10.95 -13.08
C LEU A 387 -15.10 10.48 -14.19
N THR A 388 -15.71 9.30 -14.04
CA THR A 388 -16.75 8.84 -14.99
C THR A 388 -17.98 9.75 -15.00
N ASP A 389 -18.24 10.46 -13.90
CA ASP A 389 -19.21 11.56 -13.82
C ASP A 389 -18.68 12.61 -12.81
N PRO A 390 -18.15 13.75 -13.25
CA PRO A 390 -17.60 14.76 -12.34
C PRO A 390 -18.67 15.39 -11.44
N THR A 391 -19.93 15.39 -11.89
CA THR A 391 -21.06 15.99 -11.18
C THR A 391 -21.70 15.05 -10.16
N ALA A 392 -21.47 13.74 -10.27
CA ALA A 392 -22.04 12.75 -9.36
C ALA A 392 -21.63 13.00 -7.90
N THR A 393 -22.62 13.02 -7.01
CA THR A 393 -22.36 12.92 -5.57
C THR A 393 -21.93 11.50 -5.24
N ILE A 394 -20.87 11.33 -4.44
CA ILE A 394 -20.49 9.99 -3.97
C ILE A 394 -21.55 9.50 -2.99
N PRO A 395 -22.21 8.35 -3.26
CA PRO A 395 -23.22 7.83 -2.36
C PRO A 395 -22.62 7.56 -0.97
N PRO A 396 -23.33 7.93 0.11
CA PRO A 396 -23.16 7.35 1.43
C PRO A 396 -22.84 5.86 1.43
N GLY A 397 -21.81 5.45 2.16
CA GLY A 397 -21.51 4.02 2.32
C GLY A 397 -20.32 3.78 3.23
N ILE A 398 -20.06 2.51 3.54
CA ILE A 398 -18.97 2.12 4.45
C ILE A 398 -17.59 2.59 3.98
N TRP A 399 -17.43 2.97 2.71
CA TRP A 399 -16.26 3.64 2.10
C TRP A 399 -16.17 5.15 2.40
N THR A 400 -16.99 5.70 3.29
CA THR A 400 -16.89 7.10 3.72
C THR A 400 -16.66 7.15 5.23
N PRO A 401 -15.63 7.86 5.74
CA PRO A 401 -15.28 7.87 7.17
C PRO A 401 -16.42 8.23 8.11
N ASP A 402 -17.29 9.16 7.72
CA ASP A 402 -18.44 9.61 8.50
C ASP A 402 -19.63 8.61 8.51
N PHE A 403 -19.55 7.57 7.67
CA PHE A 403 -20.48 6.44 7.64
C PHE A 403 -19.95 5.23 8.41
N SER A 404 -18.90 5.42 9.23
CA SER A 404 -18.63 4.56 10.38
C SER A 404 -19.75 4.74 11.42
N THR A 405 -20.99 4.37 11.07
CA THR A 405 -22.10 4.42 12.01
C THR A 405 -21.73 3.66 13.29
N PRO A 406 -22.11 4.18 14.48
CA PRO A 406 -22.07 3.42 15.72
C PRO A 406 -22.74 2.06 15.48
N ALA A 407 -22.30 1.03 16.20
CA ALA A 407 -22.92 -0.30 16.22
C ALA A 407 -24.44 -0.18 16.02
N PRO A 408 -25.02 -0.97 15.11
CA PRO A 408 -26.37 -0.74 14.60
C PRO A 408 -27.32 -0.40 15.75
N THR A 409 -27.91 0.80 15.72
CA THR A 409 -29.08 1.06 16.55
C THR A 409 -30.08 -0.01 16.19
N GLU A 410 -30.37 -0.89 17.13
CA GLU A 410 -31.24 -2.05 16.96
C GLU A 410 -32.50 -1.57 16.23
N ALA A 411 -32.74 -2.10 15.02
CA ALA A 411 -33.98 -1.84 14.32
C ALA A 411 -35.13 -2.25 15.28
N PRO A 412 -36.23 -1.48 15.37
CA PRO A 412 -37.37 -1.90 16.17
C PRO A 412 -37.79 -3.28 15.66
N ALA A 413 -37.67 -4.28 16.53
CA ALA A 413 -37.82 -5.68 16.18
C ALA A 413 -39.12 -5.89 15.37
N PRO A 414 -39.05 -6.30 14.09
CA PRO A 414 -40.15 -7.01 13.48
C PRO A 414 -40.25 -8.35 14.22
N ALA A 415 -41.44 -8.68 14.70
CA ALA A 415 -41.69 -9.92 15.42
C ALA A 415 -41.19 -11.13 14.61
N VAL A 416 -40.13 -11.80 15.10
CA VAL A 416 -39.66 -13.07 14.56
C VAL A 416 -40.22 -14.19 15.43
N PRO A 417 -40.91 -15.20 14.87
CA PRO A 417 -41.08 -16.48 15.54
C PRO A 417 -39.71 -17.13 15.66
N SER A 418 -39.24 -17.26 16.89
CA SER A 418 -38.04 -17.97 17.35
C SER A 418 -37.77 -19.23 16.54
N THR A 419 -36.58 -19.46 16.01
CA THR A 419 -35.44 -20.01 16.77
C THR A 419 -34.32 -20.34 15.78
N LEU A 420 -33.07 -20.00 16.11
CA LEU A 420 -31.89 -20.89 16.07
C LEU A 420 -30.59 -20.09 16.06
N CYS A 421 -30.04 -19.84 17.25
CA CYS A 421 -28.60 -19.86 17.44
C CYS A 421 -28.27 -20.95 18.46
N ARG A 422 -27.40 -21.88 18.06
CA ARG A 422 -26.68 -22.77 18.96
C ARG A 422 -25.65 -21.93 19.74
N VAL A 423 -25.68 -22.01 21.06
CA VAL A 423 -24.58 -21.57 21.93
C VAL A 423 -23.87 -22.83 22.46
N PHE A 424 -22.54 -22.87 22.30
CA PHE A 424 -21.66 -23.77 23.05
C PHE A 424 -21.38 -23.17 24.44
N ARG A 425 -21.91 -23.79 25.50
CA ARG A 425 -21.20 -24.27 26.72
C ARG A 425 -22.17 -24.47 27.90
N GLN A 426 -22.20 -25.72 28.36
CA GLN A 426 -22.40 -26.23 29.73
C GLN A 426 -23.35 -25.45 30.68
N ALA A 427 -24.64 -25.72 30.57
CA ALA A 427 -25.57 -25.60 31.69
C ALA A 427 -26.10 -27.01 32.04
N SER A 428 -25.96 -27.44 33.29
CA SER A 428 -26.40 -28.76 33.78
C SER A 428 -27.90 -28.84 34.08
N THR A 429 -28.62 -27.72 33.96
CA THR A 429 -30.07 -27.62 34.17
C THR A 429 -30.71 -26.83 33.04
N CYS A 430 -31.98 -27.13 32.75
CA CYS A 430 -32.82 -26.43 31.78
C CYS A 430 -34.18 -26.14 32.41
N ALA A 431 -34.95 -25.20 31.86
CA ALA A 431 -36.28 -24.87 32.35
C ALA A 431 -37.28 -24.75 31.20
N ILE A 432 -38.48 -25.31 31.40
CA ILE A 432 -39.63 -25.15 30.50
C ILE A 432 -40.75 -24.53 31.34
N SER A 433 -41.25 -23.37 30.92
CA SER A 433 -42.38 -22.67 31.56
C SER A 433 -42.26 -22.51 33.09
N GLY A 434 -41.05 -22.23 33.59
CA GLY A 434 -40.79 -21.97 35.01
C GLY A 434 -40.56 -23.21 35.90
N THR A 435 -40.53 -24.43 35.35
CA THR A 435 -40.24 -25.67 36.10
C THR A 435 -38.79 -26.12 35.89
N VAL A 436 -38.12 -26.63 36.94
CA VAL A 436 -36.74 -27.14 36.86
C VAL A 436 -36.70 -28.50 36.16
N CYS A 437 -35.91 -28.62 35.10
CA CYS A 437 -35.75 -29.81 34.24
C CYS A 437 -34.28 -30.23 34.13
N ALA A 438 -34.03 -31.48 33.73
CA ALA A 438 -32.70 -32.04 33.51
C ALA A 438 -32.46 -32.40 32.04
N TRP A 439 -31.20 -32.31 31.60
CA TRP A 439 -30.77 -32.76 30.28
C TRP A 439 -30.55 -34.27 30.27
N VAL A 440 -31.30 -35.01 29.44
CA VAL A 440 -31.11 -36.45 29.23
C VAL A 440 -31.09 -36.71 27.72
N ASN A 441 -30.00 -37.31 27.23
CA ASN A 441 -29.80 -37.66 25.81
C ASN A 441 -30.08 -36.52 24.82
N GLY A 442 -29.70 -35.29 25.16
CA GLY A 442 -29.86 -34.12 24.28
C GLY A 442 -31.28 -33.53 24.25
N ALA A 443 -32.19 -34.01 25.08
CA ALA A 443 -33.51 -33.42 25.30
C ALA A 443 -33.65 -32.90 26.75
N CYS A 444 -34.37 -31.79 26.91
CA CYS A 444 -34.70 -31.23 28.22
C CYS A 444 -36.02 -31.86 28.70
N ILE A 445 -35.99 -32.60 29.82
CA ILE A 445 -37.14 -33.40 30.31
C ILE A 445 -37.51 -32.98 31.74
N PRO A 446 -38.81 -32.80 32.08
CA PRO A 446 -39.23 -32.46 33.43
C PRO A 446 -38.81 -33.52 34.46
N THR A 447 -38.19 -33.08 35.54
CA THR A 447 -37.79 -33.98 36.64
C THR A 447 -39.05 -34.41 37.42
N PRO A 448 -39.32 -35.72 37.61
CA PRO A 448 -40.46 -36.15 38.41
C PRO A 448 -40.25 -35.72 39.87
N VAL A 449 -41.26 -35.07 40.45
CA VAL A 449 -41.29 -34.73 41.87
C VAL A 449 -41.54 -36.03 42.64
N THR A 450 -40.52 -36.61 43.27
CA THR A 450 -40.71 -37.66 44.28
C THR A 450 -41.25 -37.01 45.54
N SER A 451 -42.56 -37.11 45.76
CA SER A 451 -43.18 -36.81 47.05
C SER A 451 -42.74 -37.83 48.08
N THR A 452 -42.05 -37.38 49.13
CA THR A 452 -41.81 -38.13 50.37
C THR A 452 -43.15 -38.56 50.99
N PRO A 453 -43.32 -39.81 51.43
CA PRO A 453 -44.55 -40.25 52.08
C PRO A 453 -44.73 -39.65 53.48
N ALA A 454 -45.93 -39.13 53.74
CA ALA A 454 -46.36 -38.68 55.05
C ALA A 454 -46.64 -39.86 55.99
N THR A 455 -46.23 -39.71 57.24
CA THR A 455 -46.48 -40.61 58.38
C THR A 455 -47.96 -40.60 58.78
N PRO A 456 -48.62 -41.76 58.98
CA PRO A 456 -49.92 -41.80 59.64
C PRO A 456 -49.78 -42.13 61.15
N SER A 457 -50.61 -41.47 61.95
CA SER A 457 -50.85 -41.70 63.38
C SER A 457 -52.38 -41.79 63.61
N PRO A 458 -52.90 -42.34 64.73
CA PRO A 458 -53.43 -43.70 64.73
C PRO A 458 -54.93 -43.84 65.10
N THR A 459 -55.38 -45.11 65.14
CA THR A 459 -56.52 -45.72 65.89
C THR A 459 -57.96 -45.54 65.37
N PRO A 460 -58.94 -46.41 65.73
CA PRO A 460 -58.93 -47.50 66.72
C PRO A 460 -59.48 -48.89 66.30
N ASN A 461 -59.16 -49.84 67.18
CA ASN A 461 -59.68 -51.18 67.47
C ASN A 461 -61.16 -51.52 67.13
N ALA A 462 -61.34 -52.74 66.60
CA ALA A 462 -62.23 -53.83 67.07
C ALA A 462 -61.96 -55.03 66.13
N GLY A 463 -61.74 -56.29 66.51
CA GLY A 463 -61.97 -57.04 67.73
C GLY A 463 -62.64 -58.38 67.35
N GLN A 464 -62.02 -59.51 67.75
CA GLN A 464 -62.52 -60.92 67.76
C GLN A 464 -62.52 -61.66 66.41
N GLU A 465 -62.04 -62.90 66.27
CA GLU A 465 -61.59 -63.97 67.21
C GLU A 465 -60.18 -64.48 66.87
#